data_AF-A0AAF0TAG4-F1
#
_entry.id   AF-A0AAF0TAG4-F1
#
_cell.length_a   1.000
_cell.length_b   1.000
_cell.length_c   1.000
_cell.angle_alpha   90.00
_cell.angle_beta   90.00
_cell.angle_gamma   90.00
#
_symmetry.space_group_name_H-M   'P 1'
#
loop_
_entity.id
_entity.type
_entity.pdbx_description
1 polymer ?
#
loop_
_entity_poly.entity_id
_entity_poly.type
_entity_poly.pdbx_seq_one_letter_code
_entity_poly.pdbx_strand_id
1 'polypeptide(L)'
;MPLVLLLTNKGKKSKQGEFCSTQEIIERYKRHTKDRVQPENQAGGQHLQHMQHEAANLMKKIEFLETSKRKFLGEGLQSCTLQEVQQIEKQLERSVSTIRARKLQVFKEQVERLKEKEKILTAENAKLREKFGGLQQRETPSVEKEGEALCTDGSEKSDVETELFIGPPECRVRRL
;
A
#
# COMPACT_ATOMS: atom_id res chain seq x y z
N MET A 1 -50.62 -32.85 19.56
CA MET A 1 -50.91 -31.43 19.84
C MET A 1 -49.97 -30.97 20.94
N PRO A 2 -48.91 -30.19 20.67
CA PRO A 2 -48.05 -29.71 21.75
C PRO A 2 -48.72 -28.53 22.45
N LEU A 3 -48.87 -28.60 23.77
CA LEU A 3 -49.21 -27.45 24.60
C LEU A 3 -47.94 -26.64 24.86
N VAL A 4 -47.94 -25.36 24.52
CA VAL A 4 -46.89 -24.42 24.94
C VAL A 4 -47.39 -23.69 26.18
N LEU A 5 -46.68 -23.89 27.30
CA LEU A 5 -46.96 -23.24 28.58
C LEU A 5 -46.11 -21.96 28.68
N LEU A 6 -46.73 -20.78 28.71
CA LEU A 6 -46.03 -19.51 28.99
C LEU A 6 -46.07 -19.23 30.51
N LEU A 7 -44.93 -19.38 31.18
CA LEU A 7 -44.74 -19.03 32.58
C LEU A 7 -44.32 -17.55 32.69
N THR A 8 -45.11 -16.75 33.42
CA THR A 8 -44.71 -15.39 33.83
C THR A 8 -44.26 -15.39 35.28
N ASN A 9 -43.28 -14.53 35.62
CA ASN A 9 -42.48 -14.57 36.85
C ASN A 9 -43.23 -14.13 38.14
N LYS A 10 -44.57 -14.17 38.14
CA LYS A 10 -45.41 -13.88 39.32
C LYS A 10 -46.61 -14.81 39.37
N GLY A 11 -46.36 -16.12 39.57
CA GLY A 11 -47.23 -17.06 40.30
C GLY A 11 -48.75 -17.10 40.03
N LYS A 12 -49.26 -16.56 38.93
CA LYS A 12 -50.70 -16.56 38.61
C LYS A 12 -50.91 -17.18 37.24
N LYS A 13 -51.52 -18.37 37.24
CA LYS A 13 -51.92 -19.11 36.03
C LYS A 13 -53.06 -18.34 35.35
N SER A 14 -52.78 -17.67 34.23
CA SER A 14 -53.81 -17.09 33.36
C SER A 14 -54.32 -18.13 32.37
N LYS A 15 -55.64 -18.12 32.20
CA LYS A 15 -56.47 -19.01 31.39
C LYS A 15 -56.12 -18.96 29.90
N GLN A 16 -56.50 -20.01 29.17
CA GLN A 16 -56.43 -20.17 27.71
C GLN A 16 -56.61 -18.82 26.98
N GLY A 17 -55.54 -18.34 26.35
CA GLY A 17 -55.61 -17.23 25.40
C GLY A 17 -55.96 -17.78 24.03
N GLU A 18 -57.01 -17.23 23.42
CA GLU A 18 -57.43 -17.48 22.04
C GLU A 18 -56.21 -17.42 21.10
N PHE A 19 -56.13 -18.37 20.15
CA PHE A 19 -55.09 -18.40 19.14
C PHE A 19 -55.14 -17.12 18.32
N CYS A 20 -54.28 -16.16 18.65
CA CYS A 20 -54.08 -14.97 17.86
C CYS A 20 -53.41 -15.40 16.55
N SER A 21 -54.07 -15.20 15.41
CA SER A 21 -53.48 -15.55 14.11
C SER A 21 -52.16 -14.81 13.93
N THR A 22 -51.19 -15.39 13.21
CA THR A 22 -49.95 -14.69 12.86
C THR A 22 -50.24 -13.34 12.20
N GLN A 23 -51.34 -13.24 11.45
CA GLN A 23 -51.81 -11.97 10.87
C GLN A 23 -52.22 -10.95 11.93
N GLU A 24 -52.90 -11.35 13.00
CA GLU A 24 -53.29 -10.45 14.08
C GLU A 24 -52.09 -10.00 14.90
N ILE A 25 -51.10 -10.89 15.10
CA ILE A 25 -49.83 -10.54 15.74
C ILE A 25 -49.08 -9.52 14.86
N ILE A 26 -48.99 -9.77 13.55
CA ILE A 26 -48.37 -8.85 12.58
C ILE A 26 -49.10 -7.50 12.56
N GLU A 27 -50.44 -7.50 12.58
CA GLU A 27 -51.22 -6.27 12.64
C GLU A 27 -51.03 -5.51 13.94
N ARG A 28 -50.94 -6.21 15.07
CA ARG A 28 -50.68 -5.58 16.37
C ARG A 28 -49.28 -4.96 16.39
N TYR A 29 -48.27 -5.61 15.80
CA TYR A 29 -46.94 -5.03 15.60
C TYR A 29 -46.96 -3.83 14.65
N LYS A 30 -47.70 -3.89 13.54
CA LYS A 30 -47.88 -2.77 12.60
C LYS A 30 -48.58 -1.58 13.26
N ARG A 31 -49.59 -1.81 14.10
CA ARG A 31 -50.27 -0.76 14.87
C ARG A 31 -49.34 -0.14 15.90
N HIS A 32 -48.62 -0.94 16.68
CA HIS A 32 -47.66 -0.43 17.67
C HIS A 32 -46.48 0.31 17.05
N THR A 33 -46.00 -0.10 15.87
CA THR A 33 -44.97 0.64 15.14
C THR A 33 -45.53 1.94 14.58
N LYS A 34 -46.75 1.94 14.01
CA LYS A 34 -47.37 3.15 13.43
C LYS A 34 -47.80 4.20 14.48
N ASP A 35 -48.21 3.79 15.68
CA ASP A 35 -48.50 4.70 16.80
C ASP A 35 -47.24 5.27 17.45
N ARG A 36 -46.13 4.51 17.41
CA ARG A 36 -44.82 5.01 17.86
C ARG A 36 -44.13 5.90 16.82
N VAL A 37 -44.77 6.13 15.66
CA VAL A 37 -44.13 6.75 14.50
C VAL A 37 -44.20 8.28 14.45
N GLN A 38 -44.86 8.99 15.37
CA GLN A 38 -44.75 10.47 15.45
C GLN A 38 -44.46 10.92 16.88
N PRO A 39 -43.46 11.82 17.13
CA PRO A 39 -42.72 12.71 16.22
C PRO A 39 -41.30 12.22 15.82
N GLU A 40 -41.01 10.93 15.99
CA GLU A 40 -39.63 10.40 15.89
C GLU A 40 -39.20 10.06 14.45
N ASN A 41 -40.15 9.88 13.50
CA ASN A 41 -39.84 9.47 12.12
C ASN A 41 -39.60 10.61 11.13
N GLN A 42 -39.89 11.86 11.49
CA GLN A 42 -39.38 12.98 10.69
C GLN A 42 -37.86 13.05 10.79
N ALA A 43 -37.29 12.83 11.98
CA ALA A 43 -35.84 12.78 12.18
C ALA A 43 -35.20 11.61 11.41
N GLY A 44 -35.81 10.42 11.41
CA GLY A 44 -35.31 9.26 10.66
C GLY A 44 -35.37 9.42 9.14
N GLY A 45 -36.45 9.98 8.61
CA GLY A 45 -36.58 10.26 7.17
C GLY A 45 -35.65 11.38 6.70
N GLN A 46 -35.53 12.46 7.46
CA GLN A 46 -34.59 13.55 7.18
C GLN A 46 -33.14 13.08 7.32
N HIS A 47 -32.82 12.25 8.32
CA HIS A 47 -31.50 11.66 8.48
C HIS A 47 -31.16 10.71 7.33
N LEU A 48 -32.10 9.87 6.88
CA LEU A 48 -31.90 9.01 5.72
C LEU A 48 -31.69 9.81 4.43
N GLN A 49 -32.48 10.87 4.21
CA GLN A 49 -32.31 11.78 3.08
C GLN A 49 -30.96 12.51 3.13
N HIS A 50 -30.54 12.95 4.32
CA HIS A 50 -29.23 13.55 4.54
C HIS A 50 -28.10 12.58 4.21
N MET A 51 -28.16 11.35 4.73
CA MET A 51 -27.19 10.29 4.44
C MET A 51 -27.13 9.95 2.94
N GLN A 52 -28.28 9.90 2.26
CA GLN A 52 -28.33 9.71 0.80
C GLN A 52 -27.69 10.88 0.05
N HIS A 53 -27.93 12.11 0.49
CA HIS A 53 -27.32 13.30 -0.09
C HIS A 53 -25.80 13.31 0.10
N GLU A 54 -25.32 12.99 1.30
CA GLU A 54 -23.90 12.86 1.60
C GLU A 54 -23.23 11.76 0.76
N ALA A 55 -23.88 10.60 0.65
CA ALA A 55 -23.40 9.51 -0.20
C ALA A 55 -23.28 9.94 -1.67
N ALA A 56 -24.29 10.65 -2.20
CA ALA A 56 -24.26 11.18 -3.56
C ALA A 56 -23.13 12.23 -3.74
N ASN A 57 -22.88 13.06 -2.74
CA ASN A 57 -21.78 14.03 -2.77
C ASN A 57 -20.40 13.34 -2.74
N LEU A 58 -20.24 12.30 -1.93
CA LEU A 58 -19.02 11.48 -1.92
C LEU A 58 -18.80 10.80 -3.27
N MET A 59 -19.85 10.25 -3.88
CA MET A 59 -19.77 9.60 -5.19
C MET A 59 -19.30 10.59 -6.27
N LYS A 60 -19.89 11.79 -6.33
CA LYS A 60 -19.42 12.86 -7.23
C LYS A 60 -17.96 13.24 -6.97
N LYS A 61 -17.53 13.28 -5.70
CA LYS A 61 -16.15 13.59 -5.35
C LYS A 61 -15.18 12.51 -5.84
N ILE A 62 -15.56 11.24 -5.72
CA ILE A 62 -14.79 10.11 -6.23
C ILE A 62 -14.64 10.22 -7.75
N GLU A 63 -15.74 10.39 -8.48
CA GLU A 63 -15.73 10.54 -9.95
C GLU A 63 -14.85 11.70 -10.41
N PHE A 64 -14.91 12.84 -9.72
CA PHE A 64 -14.06 13.99 -9.99
C PHE A 64 -12.57 13.67 -9.77
N LEU A 65 -12.24 12.98 -8.67
CA LEU A 65 -10.86 12.60 -8.36
C LEU A 65 -10.31 11.58 -9.35
N GLU A 66 -11.10 10.57 -9.74
CA GLU A 66 -10.70 9.58 -10.74
C GLU A 66 -10.51 10.21 -12.11
N THR A 67 -11.39 11.11 -12.51
CA THR A 67 -11.24 11.86 -13.76
C THR A 67 -9.99 12.73 -13.73
N SER A 68 -9.73 13.42 -12.61
CA SER A 68 -8.50 14.19 -12.44
C SER A 68 -7.25 13.32 -12.51
N LYS A 69 -7.26 12.14 -11.87
CA LYS A 69 -6.18 11.15 -11.94
C LYS A 69 -5.91 10.72 -13.39
N ARG A 70 -6.96 10.35 -14.14
CA ARG A 70 -6.83 9.98 -15.56
C ARG A 70 -6.20 11.09 -16.39
N LYS A 71 -6.62 12.34 -16.18
CA LYS A 71 -6.01 13.52 -16.83
C LYS A 71 -4.50 13.63 -16.51
N PHE A 72 -4.08 13.43 -15.26
CA PHE A 72 -2.65 13.40 -14.91
C PHE A 72 -1.88 12.23 -15.53
N LEU A 73 -2.55 11.13 -15.87
CA LEU A 73 -1.99 10.00 -16.60
C LEU A 73 -1.99 10.20 -18.13
N GLY A 74 -2.45 11.35 -18.61
CA GLY A 74 -2.54 11.65 -20.04
C GLY A 74 -3.76 11.07 -20.75
N GLU A 75 -4.71 10.51 -20.00
CA GLU A 75 -5.94 9.93 -20.54
C GLU A 75 -7.05 10.99 -20.67
N GLY A 76 -7.86 10.88 -21.72
CA GLY A 76 -9.05 11.73 -21.88
C GLY A 76 -8.77 13.22 -22.09
N LEU A 77 -7.56 13.59 -22.50
CA LEU A 77 -7.16 15.00 -22.69
C LEU A 77 -7.88 15.70 -23.84
N GLN A 78 -8.50 14.95 -24.75
CA GLN A 78 -9.24 15.49 -25.90
C GLN A 78 -10.42 16.39 -25.49
N SER A 79 -10.98 16.18 -24.31
CA SER A 79 -12.06 17.00 -23.74
C SER A 79 -11.55 18.16 -22.89
N CYS A 80 -10.23 18.28 -22.70
CA CYS A 80 -9.63 19.36 -21.92
C CYS A 80 -9.41 20.60 -22.78
N THR A 81 -9.59 21.76 -22.18
CA THR A 81 -9.19 23.04 -22.77
C THR A 81 -7.66 23.20 -22.73
N LEU A 82 -7.13 24.08 -23.59
CA LEU A 82 -5.69 24.39 -23.60
C LEU A 82 -5.19 24.85 -22.23
N GLN A 83 -5.97 25.66 -21.52
CA GLN A 83 -5.61 26.16 -20.19
C GLN A 83 -5.51 25.03 -19.16
N GLU A 84 -6.46 24.08 -19.17
CA GLU A 84 -6.42 22.90 -18.29
C GLU A 84 -5.19 22.04 -18.57
N VAL A 85 -4.86 21.80 -19.84
CA VAL A 85 -3.67 21.02 -20.22
C VAL A 85 -2.39 21.69 -19.72
N GLN A 86 -2.26 23.01 -19.92
CA GLN A 86 -1.11 23.78 -19.40
C GLN A 86 -1.02 23.74 -17.87
N GLN A 87 -2.15 23.72 -17.16
CA GLN A 87 -2.15 23.60 -15.70
C GLN A 87 -1.67 22.21 -15.25
N ILE A 88 -2.14 21.16 -15.92
CA ILE A 88 -1.72 19.77 -15.67
C ILE A 88 -0.20 19.64 -15.89
N GLU A 89 0.30 20.15 -17.01
CA GLU A 89 1.73 20.16 -17.33
C GLU A 89 2.56 20.84 -16.24
N LYS A 90 2.22 22.08 -15.87
CA LYS A 90 2.91 22.82 -14.81
C LYS A 90 2.89 22.09 -13.48
N GLN A 91 1.78 21.43 -13.14
CA GLN A 91 1.67 20.67 -11.90
C GLN A 91 2.54 19.41 -11.93
N LEU A 92 2.57 18.68 -13.06
CA LEU A 92 3.43 17.53 -13.26
C LEU A 92 4.91 17.92 -13.19
N GLU A 93 5.33 18.97 -13.88
CA GLU A 93 6.70 19.47 -13.88
C GLU A 93 7.19 19.81 -12.47
N ARG A 94 6.39 20.56 -11.71
CA ARG A 94 6.69 20.88 -10.30
C ARG A 94 6.81 19.64 -9.42
N SER A 95 5.87 18.69 -9.57
CA SER A 95 5.86 17.47 -8.78
C SER A 95 7.08 16.58 -9.07
N VAL A 96 7.42 16.39 -10.34
CA VAL A 96 8.59 15.61 -10.78
C VAL A 96 9.88 16.26 -10.28
N SER A 97 9.98 17.58 -10.39
CA SER A 97 11.13 18.34 -9.89
C SER A 97 11.31 18.16 -8.38
N THR A 98 10.21 18.25 -7.61
CA THR A 98 10.21 18.03 -6.16
C THR A 98 10.63 16.60 -5.79
N ILE A 99 10.08 15.60 -6.49
CA ILE A 99 10.43 14.18 -6.28
C ILE A 99 11.91 13.95 -6.56
N ARG A 100 12.43 14.49 -7.66
CA ARG A 100 13.85 14.36 -8.04
C ARG A 100 14.77 15.00 -7.01
N ALA A 101 14.43 16.22 -6.55
CA ALA A 101 15.20 16.92 -5.52
C ALA A 101 15.26 16.10 -4.22
N ARG A 102 14.12 15.57 -3.76
CA ARG A 102 14.06 14.73 -2.56
C ARG A 102 14.85 13.43 -2.73
N LYS A 103 14.73 12.74 -3.87
CA LYS A 103 15.52 11.53 -4.16
C LYS A 103 17.02 11.82 -4.12
N LEU A 104 17.44 12.91 -4.76
CA LEU A 104 18.85 13.31 -4.77
C LEU A 104 19.37 13.60 -3.37
N GLN A 105 18.59 14.30 -2.54
CA GLN A 105 18.95 14.55 -1.15
C GLN A 105 19.14 13.25 -0.37
N VAL A 106 18.17 12.32 -0.44
CA VAL A 106 18.25 11.03 0.25
C VAL A 106 19.46 10.22 -0.21
N PHE A 107 19.76 10.20 -1.51
CA PHE A 107 20.95 9.50 -2.02
C PHE A 107 22.26 10.16 -1.57
N LYS A 108 22.31 11.49 -1.52
CA LYS A 108 23.47 12.19 -0.99
C LYS A 108 23.74 11.82 0.47
N GLU A 109 22.71 11.81 1.30
CA GLU A 109 22.79 11.38 2.71
C GLU A 109 23.22 9.90 2.84
N GLN A 110 22.78 9.03 1.94
CA GLN A 110 23.23 7.63 1.91
C GLN A 110 24.71 7.49 1.54
N VAL A 111 25.16 8.22 0.51
CA VAL A 111 26.56 8.23 0.08
C VAL A 111 27.46 8.74 1.20
N GLU A 112 27.07 9.82 1.88
CA GLU A 112 27.83 10.38 3.00
C GLU A 112 27.96 9.38 4.17
N ARG A 113 26.86 8.71 4.54
CA ARG A 113 26.90 7.66 5.58
C ARG A 113 27.80 6.48 5.20
N LEU A 114 27.76 6.05 3.93
CA LEU A 114 28.60 4.94 3.47
C LEU A 114 30.08 5.33 3.44
N LYS A 115 30.42 6.55 2.99
CA LYS A 115 31.79 7.07 3.05
C LYS A 115 32.32 7.13 4.47
N GLU A 116 31.50 7.51 5.45
CA GLU A 116 31.93 7.52 6.84
C GLU A 116 32.15 6.11 7.39
N LYS A 117 31.26 5.17 7.05
CA LYS A 117 31.44 3.76 7.40
C LYS A 117 32.71 3.17 6.78
N GLU A 118 33.00 3.50 5.53
CA GLU A 118 34.23 3.09 4.84
C GLU A 118 35.48 3.58 5.58
N LYS A 119 35.51 4.85 6.00
CA LYS A 119 36.64 5.40 6.80
C LYS A 119 36.83 4.67 8.12
N ILE A 120 35.74 4.40 8.85
CA ILE A 120 35.80 3.69 10.14
C ILE A 120 36.37 2.27 9.94
N LEU A 121 35.83 1.54 8.97
CA LEU A 121 36.26 0.17 8.69
C LEU A 121 37.69 0.10 8.16
N THR A 122 38.11 1.05 7.33
CA THR A 122 39.51 1.12 6.85
C THR A 122 40.48 1.40 7.98
N ALA A 123 40.14 2.31 8.91
CA ALA A 123 40.94 2.56 10.11
C ALA A 123 41.01 1.34 11.04
N GLU A 124 39.89 0.65 11.25
CA GLU A 124 39.85 -0.58 12.06
C GLU A 124 40.67 -1.71 11.42
N ASN A 125 40.52 -1.91 10.11
CA ASN A 125 41.30 -2.89 9.36
C ASN A 125 42.80 -2.59 9.40
N ALA A 126 43.21 -1.33 9.28
CA ALA A 126 44.62 -0.93 9.43
C ALA A 126 45.16 -1.31 10.82
N LYS A 127 44.40 -0.99 11.87
CA LYS A 127 44.76 -1.35 13.27
C LYS A 127 44.85 -2.86 13.49
N LEU A 128 43.95 -3.64 12.88
CA LEU A 128 44.02 -5.11 12.93
C LEU A 128 45.24 -5.64 12.18
N ARG A 129 45.55 -5.09 10.99
CA ARG A 129 46.75 -5.45 10.23
C ARG A 129 48.03 -5.12 10.98
N GLU A 130 48.08 -4.05 11.76
CA GLU A 130 49.23 -3.77 12.64
C GLU A 130 49.34 -4.81 13.78
N LYS A 131 48.21 -5.15 14.41
CA LYS A 131 48.18 -6.13 15.52
C LYS A 131 48.52 -7.56 15.10
N PHE A 132 48.10 -7.95 13.89
CA PHE A 132 48.21 -9.34 13.41
C PHE A 132 49.18 -9.51 12.23
N GLY A 133 49.62 -8.43 11.59
CA GLY A 133 50.56 -8.46 10.47
C GLY A 133 51.98 -8.89 10.85
N GLY A 134 52.30 -8.91 12.14
CA GLY A 134 53.52 -9.56 12.66
C GLY A 134 53.50 -11.09 12.56
N LEU A 135 52.34 -11.73 12.31
CA LEU A 135 52.21 -13.19 12.18
C LEU A 135 52.34 -13.69 10.74
N GLN A 136 52.34 -12.81 9.74
CA GLN A 136 52.33 -13.17 8.31
C GLN A 136 53.60 -12.71 7.56
N GLN A 137 54.66 -12.30 8.27
CA GLN A 137 55.95 -12.00 7.65
C GLN A 137 56.89 -13.21 7.49
N ARG A 138 56.48 -14.43 7.83
CA ARG A 138 57.38 -15.59 7.67
C ARG A 138 57.33 -16.29 6.31
N GLU A 139 56.29 -16.11 5.49
CA GLU A 139 56.21 -16.81 4.19
C GLU A 139 55.59 -15.95 3.10
N THR A 140 56.45 -15.23 2.36
CA THR A 140 56.63 -15.31 0.89
C THR A 140 57.48 -14.13 0.41
N PRO A 141 58.55 -14.36 -0.38
CA PRO A 141 59.47 -13.31 -0.79
C PRO A 141 58.86 -12.44 -1.90
N SER A 142 59.14 -11.16 -1.75
CA SER A 142 59.18 -10.10 -2.77
C SER A 142 59.59 -10.56 -4.17
N VAL A 143 58.82 -10.15 -5.18
CA VAL A 143 59.36 -9.73 -6.48
C VAL A 143 58.75 -8.37 -6.83
N GLU A 144 59.63 -7.39 -6.98
CA GLU A 144 59.33 -6.01 -7.35
C GLU A 144 59.26 -5.83 -8.88
N LYS A 145 58.36 -4.94 -9.30
CA LYS A 145 58.44 -3.92 -10.37
C LYS A 145 58.56 -4.27 -11.87
N GLU A 146 57.60 -3.65 -12.57
CA GLU A 146 57.66 -2.90 -13.84
C GLU A 146 57.82 -3.68 -15.16
N GLY A 147 57.16 -3.14 -16.19
CA GLY A 147 56.62 -3.90 -17.32
C GLY A 147 57.60 -4.26 -18.43
N GLU A 148 57.30 -5.37 -19.11
CA GLU A 148 57.42 -5.56 -20.57
C GLU A 148 56.81 -6.90 -20.98
N ALA A 149 56.34 -6.96 -22.23
CA ALA A 149 55.53 -8.04 -22.79
C ALA A 149 56.34 -9.30 -23.16
N LEU A 150 55.81 -10.50 -22.88
CA LEU A 150 56.02 -11.70 -23.69
C LEU A 150 54.93 -12.77 -23.44
N CYS A 151 54.44 -13.37 -24.53
CA CYS A 151 53.40 -14.40 -24.57
C CYS A 151 53.95 -15.82 -24.44
N THR A 152 53.14 -16.72 -23.84
CA THR A 152 52.97 -18.20 -24.00
C THR A 152 52.69 -18.80 -22.62
N ASP A 153 51.81 -19.76 -22.36
CA ASP A 153 50.70 -20.45 -23.02
C ASP A 153 50.06 -21.32 -21.89
N GLY A 154 48.79 -21.70 -22.02
CA GLY A 154 48.23 -22.82 -21.27
C GLY A 154 47.54 -22.49 -19.95
N SER A 155 46.29 -22.02 -20.01
CA SER A 155 45.33 -22.33 -18.95
C SER A 155 43.97 -22.58 -19.60
N GLU A 156 43.57 -23.85 -19.59
CA GLU A 156 42.26 -24.32 -20.03
C GLU A 156 41.17 -23.48 -19.36
N LYS A 157 40.45 -22.68 -20.15
CA LYS A 157 39.25 -21.98 -19.69
C LYS A 157 38.08 -22.94 -19.87
N SER A 158 37.64 -23.55 -18.78
CA SER A 158 36.33 -24.19 -18.76
C SER A 158 35.28 -23.08 -18.66
N ASP A 159 34.56 -22.81 -19.75
CA ASP A 159 33.40 -21.92 -19.73
C ASP A 159 32.27 -22.61 -18.95
N VAL A 160 31.96 -22.10 -17.76
CA VAL A 160 30.74 -22.47 -17.05
C VAL A 160 29.68 -21.49 -17.48
N GLU A 161 28.75 -21.95 -18.31
CA GLU A 161 27.59 -21.16 -18.72
C GLU A 161 26.75 -20.87 -17.47
N THR A 162 26.85 -19.64 -16.96
CA THR A 162 26.00 -19.17 -15.88
C THR A 162 24.84 -18.41 -16.52
N GLU A 163 23.61 -18.87 -16.27
CA GLU A 163 22.39 -18.16 -16.64
C GLU A 163 22.20 -16.89 -15.77
N LEU A 164 23.23 -16.07 -15.67
CA LEU A 164 23.21 -14.81 -14.92
C LEU A 164 22.62 -13.72 -15.80
N PHE A 165 21.30 -13.59 -15.76
CA PHE A 165 20.61 -12.47 -16.40
C PHE A 165 20.67 -11.23 -15.50
N ILE A 166 21.58 -10.30 -15.80
CA ILE A 166 21.59 -8.96 -15.18
C ILE A 166 20.63 -8.07 -15.95
N GLY A 167 19.34 -8.21 -15.66
CA GLY A 167 18.28 -7.38 -16.23
C GLY A 167 17.11 -7.21 -15.26
N PRO A 168 16.18 -6.27 -15.54
CA PRO A 168 14.98 -6.08 -14.71
C PRO A 168 14.20 -7.40 -14.61
N PRO A 169 13.64 -7.76 -13.44
CA PRO A 169 13.00 -9.06 -13.23
C PRO A 169 11.81 -9.26 -14.20
N GLU A 170 11.72 -10.44 -14.79
CA GLU A 170 10.61 -10.81 -15.67
C GLU A 170 9.28 -10.83 -14.87
N CYS A 171 8.33 -10.00 -15.29
CA CYS A 171 6.96 -10.04 -14.78
C CYS A 171 6.30 -11.36 -15.18
N ARG A 172 6.19 -12.29 -14.23
CA ARG A 172 5.38 -13.50 -14.39
C ARG A 172 3.92 -13.10 -14.60
N VAL A 173 3.46 -13.08 -15.85
CA VAL A 173 2.04 -13.00 -16.17
C VAL A 173 1.39 -14.29 -15.67
N ARG A 174 0.62 -14.21 -14.57
CA ARG A 174 -0.28 -15.29 -14.19
C ARG A 174 -1.32 -15.41 -15.29
N ARG A 175 -1.26 -16.50 -16.07
CA ARG A 175 -2.39 -16.90 -16.91
C ARG A 175 -3.58 -17.19 -16.00
N LEU A 176 -4.71 -16.63 -16.39
CA LEU A 176 -6.04 -16.91 -15.82
C LEU A 176 -6.39 -18.39 -15.96
#